data_AF-A0A969TM71-F1
#
_entry.id   AF-A0A969TM71-F1
#
_cell.length_a   1.000
_cell.length_b   1.000
_cell.length_c   1.000
_cell.angle_alpha   90.00
_cell.angle_beta   90.00
_cell.angle_gamma   90.00
#
_symmetry.space_group_name_H-M   'P 1'
#
loop_
_entity.id
_entity.type
_entity.pdbx_description
1 polymer ?
#
loop_
_entity_poly.entity_id
_entity_poly.type
_entity_poly.pdbx_seq_one_letter_code
_entity_poly.pdbx_strand_id
1 'polypeptide(L)' 'MGHHEELGRRSPNTHLERLGQPINITDVVVFLASEEARWVNGQTIQLNGGIL' A
#
# COMPACT_ATOMS: atom_id res chain seq x y z
N MET A 1 23.92 2.36 -7.44
CA MET A 1 22.94 2.80 -6.42
C MET A 1 21.57 2.41 -6.94
N GLY A 2 21.13 1.15 -6.97
CA GLY A 2 21.52 -0.06 -6.24
C GLY A 2 20.39 -0.42 -5.26
N HIS A 3 19.68 -1.53 -5.54
CA HIS A 3 18.80 -2.30 -4.63
C HIS A 3 17.26 -2.12 -4.62
N HIS A 4 16.63 -1.31 -5.49
CA HIS A 4 15.14 -1.22 -5.49
C HIS A 4 14.42 -2.00 -6.61
N GLU A 5 15.15 -2.51 -7.61
CA GLU A 5 14.54 -3.01 -8.86
C GLU A 5 14.31 -4.53 -8.90
N GLU A 6 14.85 -5.31 -7.95
CA GLU A 6 14.94 -6.77 -8.08
C GLU A 6 14.22 -7.56 -6.98
N LEU A 7 12.90 -7.38 -6.85
CA LEU A 7 12.07 -8.34 -6.12
C LEU A 7 10.73 -8.56 -6.84
N GLY A 8 10.83 -8.98 -8.10
CA GLY A 8 9.75 -9.61 -8.85
C GLY A 8 9.48 -11.04 -8.40
N ARG A 9 9.41 -11.30 -7.08
CA ARG A 9 8.87 -12.58 -6.61
C ARG A 9 7.36 -12.42 -6.59
N ARG A 10 6.71 -12.88 -7.66
CA ARG A 10 5.26 -13.06 -7.74
C ARG A 10 4.75 -13.61 -6.40
N SER A 11 3.95 -12.82 -5.70
CA SER A 11 3.23 -13.27 -4.52
C SER A 11 1.95 -13.94 -5.01
N PRO A 12 1.83 -15.27 -4.94
CA PRO A 12 0.65 -15.98 -5.48
C PRO A 12 -0.66 -15.62 -4.77
N ASN A 13 -0.58 -14.90 -3.64
CA ASN A 13 -1.73 -14.55 -2.81
C ASN A 13 -2.11 -13.06 -2.89
N THR A 14 -1.45 -12.26 -3.73
CA THR A 14 -1.82 -10.86 -3.98
C THR A 14 -2.47 -10.74 -5.35
N HIS A 15 -3.63 -10.09 -5.47
CA HIS A 15 -4.21 -9.74 -6.77
C HIS A 15 -3.29 -8.83 -7.60
N LEU A 16 -2.34 -8.15 -6.96
CA LEU A 16 -1.42 -7.23 -7.64
C LEU A 16 -0.18 -7.92 -8.29
N GLU A 17 -0.04 -9.25 -8.21
CA GLU A 17 1.09 -10.05 -8.74
C GLU A 17 2.52 -9.52 -8.45
N ARG A 18 2.68 -8.57 -7.52
CA ARG A 18 3.95 -7.93 -7.17
C ARG A 18 4.04 -7.59 -5.69
N LEU A 19 5.26 -7.50 -5.19
CA LEU A 19 5.52 -6.96 -3.86
C LEU A 19 5.17 -5.46 -3.82
N GLY A 20 4.48 -5.06 -2.75
CA GLY A 20 4.21 -3.65 -2.46
C GLY A 20 5.52 -2.89 -2.23
N GLN A 21 5.56 -1.66 -2.72
CA GLN A 21 6.65 -0.72 -2.50
C GLN A 21 6.20 0.38 -1.53
N PRO A 22 7.11 1.06 -0.81
CA PRO A 22 6.75 2.16 0.08
C PRO A 22 5.93 3.26 -0.62
N ILE A 23 6.20 3.53 -1.90
CA ILE A 23 5.45 4.49 -2.71
C ILE A 23 3.99 4.08 -2.93
N ASN A 24 3.63 2.81 -2.74
CA ASN A 24 2.27 2.33 -2.99
C ASN A 24 1.26 2.67 -1.88
N ILE A 25 1.71 3.19 -0.72
CA ILE A 25 0.81 3.64 0.35
C ILE A 25 0.65 5.15 0.41
N THR A 26 1.45 5.91 -0.34
CA THR A 26 1.62 7.35 -0.17
C THR A 26 0.32 8.12 -0.36
N ASP A 27 -0.45 7.81 -1.40
CA ASP A 27 -1.71 8.51 -1.69
C ASP A 27 -2.75 8.32 -0.58
N VAL A 28 -2.81 7.12 0.00
CA VAL A 28 -3.72 6.83 1.12
C VAL A 28 -3.27 7.58 2.38
N VAL A 29 -1.97 7.63 2.65
CA VAL A 29 -1.45 8.41 3.79
C VAL A 29 -1.74 9.90 3.61
N VAL A 30 -1.54 10.44 2.40
CA VAL A 30 -1.83 11.85 2.08
C VAL A 30 -3.32 12.14 2.26
N PHE A 31 -4.19 11.26 1.78
CA PHE A 31 -5.63 11.38 1.99
C PHE A 31 -6.02 11.32 3.47
N LEU A 32 -5.46 10.38 4.26
CA LEU A 32 -5.78 10.27 5.69
C LEU A 32 -5.28 11.47 6.51
N ALA A 33 -4.24 12.16 6.03
CA ALA A 33 -3.72 13.37 6.65
C ALA A 33 -4.49 14.65 6.25
N SER A 34 -5.44 14.55 5.31
CA SER A 34 -6.15 15.71 4.77
C SER A 34 -7.50 15.96 5.47
N GLU A 35 -8.08 17.15 5.27
CA GLU A 35 -9.35 17.56 5.91
C GLU A 35 -10.56 16.74 5.41
N GLU A 36 -10.41 16.14 4.24
CA GLU A 36 -11.37 15.23 3.63
C GLU A 36 -11.57 13.97 4.47
N ALA A 37 -10.55 13.55 5.22
CA ALA A 37 -10.61 12.38 6.10
C ALA A 37 -11.02 12.71 7.55
N ARG A 38 -11.46 13.94 7.87
CA ARG A 38 -11.72 14.39 9.26
C ARG A 38 -12.71 13.54 10.08
N TRP A 39 -13.55 12.73 9.44
CA TRP A 39 -14.50 11.82 10.08
C TRP A 39 -14.04 10.35 10.11
N VAL A 40 -12.84 10.05 9.61
CA VAL A 40 -12.27 8.71 9.60
C VAL A 40 -11.36 8.55 10.81
N ASN A 41 -11.80 7.77 11.80
CA ASN A 41 -11.01 7.45 12.99
C ASN A 41 -11.23 6.01 13.45
N GLY A 42 -10.27 5.49 14.22
CA GLY A 42 -10.32 4.14 14.79
C GLY A 42 -10.30 2.99 13.78
N GLN A 43 -10.08 3.27 12.50
CA GLN A 43 -10.06 2.27 11.44
C GLN A 43 -8.65 1.75 11.17
N THR A 44 -8.55 0.47 10.84
CA THR A 44 -7.35 -0.12 10.25
C THR A 44 -7.60 -0.34 8.76
N ILE A 45 -6.84 0.33 7.90
CA ILE A 45 -6.98 0.21 6.44
C ILE A 45 -5.89 -0.70 5.91
N GLN A 46 -6.29 -1.79 5.24
CA GLN A 46 -5.36 -2.76 4.66
C GLN A 46 -4.93 -2.32 3.26
N LEU A 47 -3.63 -2.05 3.09
CA LEU A 47 -3.01 -1.68 1.82
C LEU A 47 -2.10 -2.79 1.30
N ASN A 48 -2.65 -4.02 1.25
CA ASN A 48 -1.89 -5.24 1.02
C ASN A 48 -1.99 -5.79 -0.42
N GLY A 49 -2.69 -5.09 -1.32
CA GLY A 49 -2.90 -5.57 -2.69
C GLY A 49 -3.97 -6.67 -2.81
N GLY A 50 -4.94 -6.69 -1.89
CA GLY A 50 -6.09 -7.58 -1.93
C GLY A 50 -5.82 -8.99 -1.38
N ILE A 51 -4.85 -9.13 -0.48
CA ILE A 51 -4.64 -10.39 0.28
C ILE A 51 -5.77 -10.50 1.30
N LEU A 52 -6.45 -11.65 1.33
CA LEU A 52 -7.45 -12.01 2.34
C LEU A 52 -6.83 -12.94 3.40
#